data_AF-A0A3Q8ZCP4-F1
#
_entry.id   AF-A0A3Q8ZCP4-F1
#
_cell.length_a   1.000
_cell.length_b   1.000
_cell.length_c   1.000
_cell.angle_alpha   90.00
_cell.angle_beta   90.00
_cell.angle_gamma   90.00
#
_symmetry.space_group_name_H-M   'P 1'
#
loop_
_entity.id
_entity.type
_entity.pdbx_description
1 polymer ?
#
loop_
_entity_poly.entity_id
_entity_poly.type
_entity_poly.pdbx_seq_one_letter_code
_entity_poly.pdbx_strand_id
1 'polypeptide(L)'
;MATLLRRAFGLASAPSPWNDTNAVREMLFSVERLQEHARSLAAAQHIKQDKPNGHSLLNRLTDNEASLITAYRSICEAVSDGAAITPAADWLIDNFHQVERQIRQVR
;
A
#
# COMPACT_ATOMS: atom_id res chain seq x y z
N MET A 1 -13.06 45.91 12.23
CA MET A 1 -14.48 45.63 12.51
C MET A 1 -15.04 44.75 11.41
N ALA A 2 -15.82 43.73 11.81
CA ALA A 2 -16.70 42.88 11.00
C ALA A 2 -16.00 41.91 9.99
N THR A 3 -16.22 40.59 9.95
CA THR A 3 -17.05 39.66 10.71
C THR A 3 -16.51 38.24 10.46
N LEU A 4 -16.59 37.40 11.49
CA LEU A 4 -16.45 35.95 11.48
C LEU A 4 -17.35 35.27 10.44
N LEU A 5 -16.95 34.11 9.91
CA LEU A 5 -17.68 32.83 10.01
C LEU A 5 -17.40 31.88 8.83
N ARG A 6 -17.16 30.62 9.25
CA ARG A 6 -17.53 29.36 8.58
C ARG A 6 -16.74 28.96 7.33
N ARG A 7 -15.96 27.89 7.49
CA ARG A 7 -16.56 26.55 7.35
C ARG A 7 -15.72 25.50 8.08
N ALA A 8 -16.24 25.06 9.22
CA ALA A 8 -15.96 23.73 9.75
C ALA A 8 -16.58 22.71 8.80
N PHE A 9 -15.76 22.14 7.92
CA PHE A 9 -16.01 20.84 7.31
C PHE A 9 -14.69 20.10 7.39
N GLY A 10 -14.43 19.49 8.54
CA GLY A 10 -13.54 18.34 8.55
C GLY A 10 -14.20 17.30 7.66
N LEU A 11 -13.73 17.16 6.43
CA LEU A 11 -14.01 15.98 5.64
C LEU A 11 -13.53 14.81 6.49
N ALA A 12 -14.44 14.06 7.07
CA ALA A 12 -14.10 12.73 7.57
C ALA A 12 -13.41 12.04 6.39
N SER A 13 -12.13 11.71 6.55
CA SER A 13 -11.41 10.96 5.52
C SER A 13 -12.22 9.70 5.29
N ALA A 14 -12.62 9.46 4.03
CA ALA A 14 -13.28 8.19 3.70
C ALA A 14 -12.39 7.05 4.25
N PRO A 15 -12.99 5.99 4.82
CA PRO A 15 -12.21 4.84 5.25
C PRO A 15 -11.35 4.39 4.07
N SER A 16 -10.10 4.05 4.38
CA SER A 16 -9.17 3.59 3.37
C SER A 16 -9.84 2.48 2.55
N PRO A 17 -9.83 2.55 1.20
CA PRO A 17 -10.38 1.47 0.38
C PRO A 17 -9.69 0.13 0.67
N TRP A 18 -8.49 0.16 1.25
CA TRP A 18 -7.73 -1.01 1.70
C TRP A 18 -8.26 -1.63 3.00
N ASN A 19 -9.20 -0.99 3.69
CA ASN A 19 -9.83 -1.49 4.91
C ASN A 19 -11.22 -2.09 4.66
N ASP A 20 -11.69 -2.15 3.41
CA ASP A 20 -12.96 -2.78 3.06
C ASP A 20 -12.78 -4.30 2.95
N THR A 21 -13.47 -5.05 3.81
CA THR A 21 -13.47 -6.52 3.82
C THR A 21 -14.59 -7.12 2.97
N ASN A 22 -15.46 -6.30 2.39
CA ASN A 22 -16.46 -6.80 1.46
C ASN A 22 -15.79 -7.31 0.18
N ALA A 23 -16.35 -8.38 -0.40
CA ALA A 23 -15.93 -8.82 -1.73
C ALA A 23 -16.06 -7.64 -2.71
N VAL A 24 -15.04 -7.42 -3.54
CA VAL A 24 -15.06 -6.38 -4.58
C VAL A 24 -16.24 -6.68 -5.51
N ARG A 25 -17.32 -5.91 -5.37
CA ARG A 25 -18.53 -6.03 -6.19
C ARG A 25 -18.54 -5.04 -7.36
N GLU A 26 -17.39 -4.49 -7.71
CA GLU A 26 -17.31 -3.58 -8.83
C GLU A 26 -17.47 -4.32 -10.15
N MET A 27 -18.07 -3.62 -11.11
CA MET A 27 -18.36 -4.17 -12.42
C MET A 27 -17.06 -4.35 -13.20
N LEU A 28 -16.78 -5.57 -13.63
CA LEU A 28 -15.70 -5.86 -14.58
C LEU A 28 -16.02 -5.16 -15.91
N PHE A 29 -15.13 -4.29 -16.37
CA PHE A 29 -15.27 -3.62 -17.65
C PHE A 29 -14.88 -4.54 -18.81
N SER A 30 -15.62 -4.45 -19.92
CA SER A 30 -15.11 -4.91 -21.21
C SER A 30 -13.90 -4.06 -21.64
N VAL A 31 -13.16 -4.50 -22.64
CA VAL A 31 -11.97 -3.78 -23.14
C VAL A 31 -12.34 -2.36 -23.59
N GLU A 32 -13.47 -2.19 -24.27
CA GLU A 32 -13.96 -0.91 -24.79
C GLU A 32 -14.30 0.05 -23.64
N ARG A 33 -15.04 -0.46 -22.64
CA ARG A 33 -15.42 0.33 -21.46
C ARG A 33 -14.19 0.70 -20.63
N LEU A 34 -13.21 -0.19 -20.53
CA LEU A 34 -11.94 0.09 -19.85
C LEU A 34 -11.18 1.22 -20.54
N GLN A 35 -11.11 1.23 -21.87
CA GLN A 35 -10.47 2.31 -22.63
C GLN A 35 -11.17 3.65 -22.44
N GLU A 36 -12.50 3.66 -22.50
CA GLU A 36 -13.27 4.88 -22.29
C GLU A 36 -13.12 5.41 -20.86
N HIS A 37 -13.12 4.51 -19.87
CA HIS A 37 -12.84 4.88 -18.49
C HIS A 37 -11.42 5.41 -18.29
N ALA A 38 -10.42 4.81 -18.94
CA ALA A 38 -9.04 5.28 -18.88
C ALA A 38 -8.91 6.71 -19.42
N ARG A 39 -9.58 7.06 -20.52
CA ARG A 39 -9.62 8.43 -21.05
C ARG A 39 -10.30 9.39 -20.06
N SER A 40 -11.41 8.97 -19.47
CA SER A 40 -12.12 9.75 -18.44
C SER A 40 -11.23 10.02 -17.22
N LEU A 41 -10.53 9.01 -16.71
CA LEU A 41 -9.57 9.14 -15.63
C LEU A 41 -8.42 10.08 -15.98
N ALA A 42 -7.84 9.95 -17.18
CA ALA A 42 -6.76 10.82 -17.64
C ALA A 42 -7.19 12.30 -17.71
N ALA A 43 -8.42 12.58 -18.14
CA ALA A 43 -8.98 13.93 -18.15
C ALA A 43 -9.30 14.46 -16.74
N ALA A 44 -9.72 13.59 -15.82
CA ALA A 44 -10.06 13.98 -14.45
C ALA A 44 -8.82 14.19 -13.56
N GLN A 45 -7.77 13.38 -13.74
CA GLN A 45 -6.61 13.30 -12.84
C GLN A 45 -5.40 14.07 -13.39
N HIS A 46 -5.41 15.39 -13.21
CA HIS A 46 -4.30 16.24 -13.63
C HIS A 46 -3.06 16.05 -12.72
N ILE A 47 -1.89 15.92 -13.35
CA ILE A 47 -0.60 15.83 -12.64
C ILE A 47 -0.15 17.23 -12.22
N LYS A 48 0.32 17.38 -10.98
CA LYS A 48 0.95 18.61 -10.51
C LYS A 48 2.31 18.80 -11.18
N GLN A 49 2.52 19.97 -11.79
CA GLN A 49 3.79 20.37 -12.43
C GLN A 49 4.93 20.46 -11.42
N ASP A 50 4.63 20.96 -10.22
CA ASP A 50 5.60 21.18 -9.15
C ASP A 50 5.39 20.12 -8.07
N LYS A 51 6.01 18.96 -8.28
CA LYS A 51 5.93 17.84 -7.34
C LYS A 51 7.19 17.84 -6.48
N PRO A 52 7.09 17.95 -5.15
CA PRO A 52 8.26 17.73 -4.30
C PRO A 52 8.80 16.34 -4.59
N ASN A 53 10.13 16.21 -4.68
CA ASN A 53 10.77 14.90 -4.79
C ASN A 53 10.22 14.02 -3.67
N GLY A 54 9.47 12.98 -4.06
CA GLY A 54 8.97 12.00 -3.11
C GLY A 54 10.14 11.28 -2.44
N HIS A 55 9.86 10.52 -1.39
CA HIS A 55 10.88 9.65 -0.81
C HIS A 55 11.47 8.73 -1.90
N SER A 56 12.79 8.56 -1.91
CA SER A 56 13.45 7.63 -2.81
C SER A 56 12.88 6.24 -2.60
N LEU A 57 12.26 5.69 -3.65
CA LEU A 57 11.69 4.34 -3.64
C LEU A 57 12.76 3.32 -3.28
N LEU A 58 13.96 3.43 -3.88
CA LEU A 58 15.06 2.51 -3.67
C LEU A 58 15.63 2.57 -2.25
N ASN A 59 15.67 3.76 -1.65
CA ASN A 59 16.11 3.90 -0.26
C ASN A 59 15.08 3.24 0.67
N ARG A 60 13.79 3.55 0.50
CA ARG A 60 12.72 2.91 1.28
C ARG A 60 12.67 1.40 1.07
N LEU A 61 12.96 0.92 -0.14
CA LEU A 61 13.02 -0.50 -0.43
C LEU A 61 14.16 -1.18 0.35
N THR A 62 15.32 -0.52 0.43
CA THR A 62 16.47 -1.00 1.21
C THR A 62 16.16 -1.05 2.71
N ASP A 63 15.53 0.00 3.25
CA ASP A 63 15.13 0.05 4.66
C ASP A 63 14.09 -1.05 4.99
N ASN A 64 13.13 -1.25 4.09
CA ASN A 64 12.11 -2.30 4.22
C ASN A 64 12.74 -3.69 4.14
N GLU A 65 13.66 -3.93 3.21
CA GLU A 65 14.39 -5.20 3.07
C GLU A 65 15.10 -5.57 4.37
N ALA A 66 15.83 -4.64 4.97
CA ALA A 66 16.51 -4.85 6.25
C ALA A 66 15.52 -5.17 7.39
N SER A 67 14.39 -4.48 7.42
CA SER A 67 13.34 -4.72 8.42
C SER A 67 12.70 -6.10 8.25
N LEU A 68 12.42 -6.51 7.02
CA LEU A 68 11.82 -7.80 6.69
C LEU A 68 12.76 -8.98 6.99
N ILE A 69 14.05 -8.85 6.70
CA ILE A 69 15.06 -9.87 7.05
C ILE A 69 15.16 -10.03 8.56
N THR A 70 15.18 -8.91 9.31
CA THR A 70 15.22 -8.93 10.78
C THR A 70 13.99 -9.64 11.35
N ALA A 71 12.80 -9.29 10.87
CA ALA A 71 11.55 -9.91 11.30
C ALA A 71 11.53 -11.41 10.98
N TYR A 72 11.88 -11.80 9.75
CA TYR A 72 11.92 -13.21 9.33
C TYR A 72 12.83 -14.05 10.25
N ARG A 73 14.05 -13.58 10.53
CA ARG A 73 14.99 -14.27 11.43
C ARG A 73 14.44 -14.42 12.84
N SER A 74 13.90 -13.34 13.41
CA SER A 74 13.32 -13.36 14.76
C SER A 74 12.13 -14.32 14.85
N ILE A 75 11.31 -14.41 13.81
CA ILE A 75 10.20 -15.37 13.75
C ILE A 75 10.73 -16.80 13.65
N CYS A 76 11.73 -17.07 12.80
CA CYS A 76 12.32 -18.40 12.70
C CYS A 76 12.93 -18.88 14.03
N GLU A 77 13.58 -17.99 14.78
CA GLU A 77 14.07 -18.27 16.14
C GLU A 77 12.91 -18.61 17.08
N ALA A 78 11.87 -17.78 17.13
CA ALA A 78 10.70 -18.02 17.96
C ALA A 78 10.02 -19.38 17.65
N VAL A 79 9.89 -19.74 16.37
CA VAL A 79 9.36 -21.04 15.94
C VAL A 79 10.27 -22.19 16.38
N SER A 80 11.59 -22.01 16.26
CA SER A 80 12.57 -23.03 16.67
C SER A 80 12.55 -23.28 18.18
N ASP A 81 12.23 -22.25 18.97
CA ASP A 81 12.03 -22.32 20.42
C ASP A 81 10.65 -22.85 20.82
N GLY A 82 9.79 -23.18 19.85
CA GLY A 82 8.43 -23.69 20.09
C GLY A 82 7.44 -22.62 20.58
N ALA A 83 7.76 -21.33 20.40
CA ALA A 83 6.87 -20.26 20.77
C ALA A 83 5.67 -20.19 19.83
N ALA A 84 4.51 -19.78 20.36
CA ALA A 84 3.36 -19.46 19.54
C ALA A 84 3.63 -18.18 18.73
N ILE A 85 3.35 -18.23 17.44
CA ILE A 85 3.49 -17.08 16.54
C ILE A 85 2.13 -16.60 16.03
N THR A 86 2.11 -15.35 15.56
CA THR A 86 0.87 -14.75 15.03
C THR A 86 0.60 -15.24 13.60
N PRO A 87 -0.65 -15.20 13.12
CA PRO A 87 -0.95 -15.54 11.71
C PRO A 87 -0.18 -14.70 10.69
N ALA A 88 0.18 -13.45 11.03
CA ALA A 88 1.01 -12.61 10.17
C ALA A 88 2.47 -13.09 10.10
N ALA A 89 2.98 -13.66 11.19
CA ALA A 89 4.32 -14.24 11.25
C ALA A 89 4.39 -15.55 10.45
N ASP A 90 3.38 -16.40 10.56
CA ASP A 90 3.24 -17.61 9.72
C ASP A 90 3.25 -17.25 8.24
N TRP A 91 2.41 -16.28 7.84
CA TRP A 91 2.35 -15.82 6.45
C TRP A 91 3.72 -15.33 5.96
N LEU A 92 4.44 -14.56 6.78
CA LEU A 92 5.74 -14.04 6.39
C LEU A 92 6.76 -15.17 6.17
N ILE A 93 6.78 -16.21 7.01
CA ILE A 93 7.67 -17.36 6.80
C ILE A 93 7.38 -18.02 5.45
N ASP A 94 6.11 -18.34 5.20
CA ASP A 94 5.69 -19.08 4.01
C ASP A 94 5.98 -18.30 2.73
N ASN A 95 5.92 -16.96 2.79
CA ASN A 95 5.98 -16.09 1.61
C ASN A 95 7.31 -15.33 1.45
N PHE A 96 8.24 -15.42 2.40
CA PHE A 96 9.46 -14.61 2.39
C PHE A 96 10.27 -14.75 1.10
N HIS A 97 10.35 -15.97 0.55
CA HIS A 97 11.01 -16.25 -0.71
C HIS A 97 10.46 -15.42 -1.88
N GLN A 98 9.14 -15.19 -1.92
CA GLN A 98 8.50 -14.38 -2.96
C GLN A 98 8.88 -12.91 -2.83
N VAL A 99 8.88 -12.40 -1.60
CA VAL A 99 9.27 -11.03 -1.28
C VAL A 99 10.73 -10.78 -1.66
N GLU A 100 11.62 -11.69 -1.30
CA GLU A 100 13.05 -11.60 -1.65
C GLU A 100 13.27 -11.60 -3.17
N ARG A 101 12.53 -12.43 -3.91
CA ARG A 101 12.57 -12.40 -5.39
C ARG A 101 12.12 -11.05 -5.95
N GLN A 102 11.02 -10.49 -5.44
CA GLN A 102 10.50 -9.21 -5.91
C GLN A 102 11.44 -8.05 -5.61
N ILE A 103 12.05 -8.02 -4.41
CA ILE A 103 13.04 -6.99 -4.05
C ILE A 103 14.24 -7.03 -5.01
N ARG A 104 14.76 -8.23 -5.32
CA ARG A 104 15.87 -8.41 -6.26
C ARG A 104 15.54 -7.99 -7.70
N GLN A 105 14.28 -8.03 -8.11
CA GLN A 105 13.86 -7.60 -9.45
C GLN A 105 13.74 -6.09 -9.59
N VAL A 106 13.49 -5.37 -8.49
CA VAL A 106 13.31 -3.91 -8.49
C VAL A 106 14.63 -3.17 -8.30
N ARG A 107 15.60 -3.79 -7.61
CA ARG A 107 16.99 -3.31 -7.55
C ARG A 107 17.69 -3.44 -8.91
#